data_AF-A0AA96LR63-F1
#
_entry.id   AF-A0AA96LR63-F1
#
_cell.length_a   1.000
_cell.length_b   1.000
_cell.length_c   1.000
_cell.angle_alpha   90.00
_cell.angle_beta   90.00
_cell.angle_gamma   90.00
#
_symmetry.space_group_name_H-M   'P 1'
#
loop_
_entity.id
_entity.type
_entity.pdbx_description
1 polymer ?
#
loop_
_entity_poly.entity_id
_entity_poly.type
_entity_poly.pdbx_seq_one_letter_code
_entity_poly.pdbx_strand_id
1 'polypeptide(L)'
;MLKKIIASIAALALIVVVLLFIVIQYVKPTESLDLTYREISISNKIADIILSRKLEVRLTEDDINQLLKKQLADHSTLPHDFRLEGAKLNMAGSLINADVNLRWQNKIPIGAHAMFFLSWESPNLVIQHQSTQIKSLQLPSEWLQMAPVEIPLQSYLPKLIGIKNVVFEDKAIVVQLKALQ
;
A
#
# COMPACT_ATOMS: atom_id res chain seq x y z
N MET A 1 34.64 -40.10 -18.03
CA MET A 1 34.13 -38.71 -18.21
C MET A 1 32.81 -38.47 -17.47
N LEU A 2 31.89 -39.43 -17.45
CA LEU A 2 30.58 -39.32 -16.76
C LEU A 2 30.65 -38.93 -15.27
N LYS A 3 31.58 -39.49 -14.49
CA LYS A 3 31.76 -39.15 -13.06
C LYS A 3 32.11 -37.67 -12.81
N LYS A 4 32.88 -37.04 -13.71
CA LYS A 4 33.24 -35.62 -13.61
C LYS A 4 32.06 -34.71 -13.97
N ILE A 5 31.22 -35.12 -14.92
CA ILE A 5 29.99 -34.39 -15.30
C ILE A 5 28.98 -34.45 -14.16
N ILE A 6 28.77 -35.62 -13.55
CA ILE A 6 27.86 -35.77 -12.40
C ILE A 6 28.35 -34.93 -11.21
N ALA A 7 29.65 -34.94 -10.92
CA ALA A 7 30.23 -34.10 -9.87
C ALA A 7 30.05 -32.60 -10.16
N SER A 8 30.21 -32.18 -11.42
CA SER A 8 30.01 -30.79 -11.84
C SER A 8 28.54 -30.37 -11.73
N ILE A 9 27.59 -31.24 -12.11
CA ILE A 9 26.15 -30.97 -11.99
C ILE A 9 25.75 -30.90 -10.51
N ALA A 10 26.26 -31.82 -9.68
CA ALA A 10 26.00 -31.80 -8.24
C ALA A 10 26.57 -30.53 -7.58
N ALA A 11 27.77 -30.10 -7.97
CA ALA A 11 28.36 -28.84 -7.50
C ALA A 11 27.53 -27.62 -7.94
N LEU A 12 27.07 -27.59 -9.20
CA LEU A 12 26.22 -26.52 -9.70
C LEU A 12 24.87 -26.48 -8.98
N ALA A 13 24.23 -27.63 -8.77
CA ALA A 13 22.99 -27.74 -8.02
C ALA A 13 23.17 -27.24 -6.57
N LEU A 14 24.28 -27.58 -5.93
CA LEU A 14 24.61 -27.09 -4.59
C LEU A 14 24.74 -25.56 -4.56
N ILE A 15 25.43 -24.97 -5.55
CA ILE A 15 25.56 -23.51 -5.68
C ILE A 15 24.19 -22.85 -5.84
N VAL A 16 23.31 -23.41 -6.67
CA VAL A 16 21.94 -22.90 -6.85
C VAL A 16 21.15 -22.95 -5.54
N VAL A 17 21.24 -24.04 -4.77
CA VAL A 17 20.56 -24.16 -3.47
C VAL A 17 21.06 -23.10 -2.48
N VAL A 18 22.38 -22.88 -2.42
CA VAL A 18 22.99 -21.85 -1.55
C VAL A 18 22.54 -20.45 -1.97
N LEU A 19 22.55 -20.15 -3.26
CA LEU A 19 22.07 -18.86 -3.78
C LEU A 19 20.60 -18.62 -3.45
N LEU A 20 19.73 -19.61 -3.65
CA LEU A 20 18.31 -19.52 -3.28
C LEU A 20 18.13 -19.27 -1.79
N PHE A 21 18.90 -19.94 -0.93
CA PHE A 21 18.84 -19.73 0.52
C PHE A 21 19.22 -18.29 0.91
N ILE A 22 20.28 -17.74 0.31
CA ILE A 22 20.70 -16.35 0.53
C ILE A 22 19.60 -15.38 0.10
N VAL A 23 19.00 -15.58 -1.08
CA VAL A 23 17.91 -14.74 -1.58
C VAL A 23 16.70 -14.76 -0.65
N ILE A 24 16.29 -15.94 -0.17
CA ILE A 24 15.16 -16.09 0.77
C ILE A 24 15.42 -15.35 2.09
N GLN A 25 16.63 -15.46 2.65
CA GLN A 25 17.00 -14.72 3.86
C GLN A 25 17.06 -13.21 3.63
N TYR A 26 17.50 -12.81 2.43
CA TYR A 26 17.62 -11.41 2.08
C TYR A 26 16.25 -10.71 1.99
N VAL A 27 15.22 -11.35 1.42
CA VAL A 27 13.90 -10.71 1.25
C VAL A 27 13.06 -10.62 2.54
N LYS A 28 13.50 -11.27 3.63
CA LYS A 28 12.78 -11.32 4.91
C LYS A 28 12.47 -9.92 5.47
N PRO A 29 11.23 -9.65 5.94
CA PRO A 29 10.81 -8.35 6.45
C PRO A 29 11.61 -7.94 7.69
N THR A 30 11.91 -6.64 7.78
CA THR A 30 12.66 -6.04 8.89
C THR A 30 11.77 -5.76 10.11
N GLU A 31 10.49 -5.44 9.88
CA GLU A 31 9.50 -5.21 10.94
C GLU A 31 8.33 -6.21 10.82
N SER A 32 7.75 -6.59 11.96
CA SER A 32 6.54 -7.41 11.98
C SER A 32 5.31 -6.51 11.96
N LEU A 33 4.78 -6.24 10.77
CA LEU A 33 3.53 -5.53 10.55
C LEU A 33 2.35 -6.51 10.56
N ASP A 34 1.20 -6.05 11.06
CA ASP A 34 -0.06 -6.80 11.07
C ASP A 34 -1.17 -6.05 10.31
N LEU A 35 -2.25 -6.78 10.02
CA LEU A 35 -3.50 -6.25 9.46
C LEU A 35 -4.58 -5.99 10.53
N THR A 36 -4.21 -6.00 11.81
CA THR A 36 -5.18 -5.71 12.87
C THR A 36 -5.57 -4.23 12.81
N TYR A 37 -6.87 -3.99 12.70
CA TYR A 37 -7.43 -2.64 12.58
C TYR A 37 -8.51 -2.37 13.63
N ARG A 38 -8.70 -1.08 13.94
CA ARG A 38 -9.85 -0.58 14.69
C ARG A 38 -10.90 -0.09 13.70
N GLU A 39 -12.16 -0.44 13.93
CA GLU A 39 -13.22 0.01 13.04
C GLU A 39 -13.41 1.53 13.14
N ILE A 40 -13.10 2.23 12.05
CA ILE A 40 -13.34 3.66 11.91
C ILE A 40 -14.57 3.87 11.04
N SER A 41 -15.62 4.45 11.61
CA SER A 41 -16.80 4.87 10.87
C SER A 41 -16.54 6.22 10.21
N ILE A 42 -15.91 6.22 9.01
CA ILE A 42 -15.76 7.46 8.21
C ILE A 42 -17.13 8.12 7.99
N SER A 43 -18.18 7.31 7.77
CA SER A 43 -19.56 7.78 7.63
C SER A 43 -20.02 8.61 8.82
N ASN A 44 -19.61 8.23 10.05
CA ASN A 44 -19.94 8.98 11.26
C ASN A 44 -19.13 10.28 11.34
N LYS A 45 -17.83 10.25 10.98
CA LYS A 45 -17.01 11.48 10.88
C LYS A 45 -17.58 12.47 9.85
N ILE A 46 -18.01 12.00 8.68
CA ILE A 46 -18.64 12.86 7.65
C ILE A 46 -20.00 13.39 8.14
N ALA A 47 -20.80 12.56 8.82
CA ALA A 47 -22.07 12.99 9.43
C ALA A 47 -21.85 14.06 10.52
N ASP A 48 -20.87 13.87 11.40
CA ASP A 48 -20.51 14.83 12.45
C ASP A 48 -20.00 16.16 11.87
N ILE A 49 -19.38 16.13 10.68
CA ILE A 49 -18.92 17.32 9.94
C ILE A 49 -20.09 18.09 9.35
N ILE A 50 -21.08 17.40 8.78
CA ILE A 50 -22.34 18.01 8.33
C ILE A 50 -23.08 18.65 9.52
N LEU A 51 -23.14 17.95 10.66
CA LEU A 51 -23.78 18.43 11.88
C LEU A 51 -23.01 19.61 12.53
N SER A 52 -21.69 19.58 12.52
CA SER A 52 -20.83 20.61 13.13
C SER A 52 -20.57 21.83 12.23
N ARG A 53 -21.09 21.83 10.99
CA ARG A 53 -20.93 22.90 9.97
C ARG A 53 -19.47 23.23 9.63
N LYS A 54 -18.52 22.39 9.99
CA LYS A 54 -17.12 22.54 9.58
C LYS A 54 -16.98 21.93 8.21
N LEU A 55 -16.80 22.73 7.17
CA LEU A 55 -16.66 22.24 5.79
C LEU A 55 -15.26 21.69 5.50
N GLU A 56 -14.67 20.97 6.45
CA GLU A 56 -13.32 20.41 6.36
C GLU A 56 -13.27 19.03 7.01
N VAL A 57 -12.79 18.04 6.26
CA VAL A 57 -12.55 16.68 6.75
C VAL A 57 -11.05 16.49 6.84
N ARG A 58 -10.54 16.26 8.06
CA ARG A 58 -9.14 15.90 8.29
C ARG A 58 -9.04 14.39 8.52
N LEU A 59 -8.36 13.71 7.61
CA LEU A 59 -8.00 12.30 7.74
C LEU A 59 -6.56 12.22 8.20
N THR A 60 -6.33 11.73 9.41
CA THR A 60 -4.97 11.55 9.93
C THR A 60 -4.32 10.31 9.33
N GLU A 61 -2.99 10.23 9.42
CA GLU A 61 -2.24 9.03 9.05
C GLU A 61 -2.75 7.77 9.76
N ASP A 62 -3.13 7.85 11.04
CA ASP A 62 -3.74 6.71 11.75
C ASP A 62 -5.09 6.35 11.13
N ASP A 63 -5.95 7.34 10.84
CA ASP A 63 -7.25 7.07 10.20
C ASP A 63 -7.06 6.31 8.88
N ILE A 64 -6.13 6.77 8.03
CA ILE A 64 -5.84 6.17 6.73
C ILE A 64 -5.25 4.76 6.90
N ASN A 65 -4.37 4.56 7.88
CA ASN A 65 -3.82 3.24 8.19
C ASN A 65 -4.88 2.23 8.59
N GLN A 66 -5.82 2.59 9.48
CA GLN A 66 -6.88 1.67 9.87
C GLN A 66 -7.78 1.31 8.68
N LEU A 67 -8.07 2.28 7.81
CA LEU A 67 -8.86 2.06 6.59
C LEU A 67 -8.16 1.15 5.59
N LEU A 68 -6.87 1.39 5.36
CA LEU A 68 -6.06 0.51 4.52
C LEU A 68 -6.09 -0.92 5.08
N LYS A 69 -5.78 -1.09 6.37
CA LYS A 69 -5.76 -2.41 7.00
C LYS A 69 -7.11 -3.12 6.88
N LYS A 70 -8.24 -2.39 7.03
CA LYS A 70 -9.59 -2.94 6.80
C LYS A 70 -9.74 -3.45 5.37
N GLN A 71 -9.46 -2.62 4.37
CA GLN A 71 -9.58 -3.00 2.95
C GLN A 71 -8.66 -4.17 2.57
N LEU A 72 -7.44 -4.19 3.11
CA LEU A 72 -6.46 -5.24 2.85
C LEU A 72 -6.76 -6.53 3.63
N ALA A 73 -7.39 -6.47 4.80
CA ALA A 73 -7.86 -7.66 5.51
C ALA A 73 -8.94 -8.39 4.68
N ASP A 74 -9.85 -7.63 4.07
CA ASP A 74 -10.89 -8.17 3.19
C ASP A 74 -10.31 -8.76 1.88
N HIS A 75 -9.13 -8.30 1.45
CA HIS A 75 -8.44 -8.72 0.22
C HIS A 75 -7.00 -9.21 0.47
N SER A 76 -6.81 -10.01 1.51
CA SER A 76 -5.46 -10.43 1.94
C SER A 76 -4.77 -11.43 1.00
N THR A 77 -5.51 -12.07 0.10
CA THR A 77 -4.98 -12.98 -0.92
C THR A 77 -4.68 -12.24 -2.22
N LEU A 78 -3.42 -12.22 -2.63
CA LEU A 78 -2.94 -11.62 -3.86
C LEU A 78 -2.66 -12.71 -4.92
N PRO A 79 -2.59 -12.36 -6.23
CA PRO A 79 -2.21 -13.29 -7.29
C PRO A 79 -0.86 -13.97 -7.03
N HIS A 80 -0.64 -15.15 -7.63
CA HIS A 80 0.62 -15.92 -7.53
C HIS A 80 0.98 -16.41 -6.11
N ASP A 81 -0.02 -16.80 -5.31
CA ASP A 81 0.15 -17.33 -3.95
C ASP A 81 0.86 -16.39 -2.97
N PHE A 82 0.72 -15.08 -3.21
CA PHE A 82 1.13 -14.07 -2.25
C PHE A 82 0.00 -13.80 -1.26
N ARG A 83 0.33 -13.77 0.03
CA ARG A 83 -0.59 -13.37 1.09
C ARG A 83 -0.05 -12.12 1.77
N LEU A 84 -0.88 -11.11 1.92
CA LEU A 84 -0.54 -9.92 2.67
C LEU A 84 -0.79 -10.17 4.17
N GLU A 85 0.24 -9.94 4.99
CA GLU A 85 0.22 -10.18 6.44
C GLU A 85 0.10 -8.89 7.24
N GLY A 86 0.61 -7.79 6.70
CA GLY A 86 0.59 -6.49 7.35
C GLY A 86 0.91 -5.36 6.39
N ALA A 87 0.43 -4.18 6.73
CA ALA A 87 0.71 -2.96 5.99
C ALA A 87 0.75 -1.76 6.93
N LYS A 88 1.62 -0.81 6.61
CA LYS A 88 1.72 0.49 7.26
C LYS A 88 2.01 1.56 6.23
N LEU A 89 1.23 2.62 6.26
CA LEU A 89 1.41 3.82 5.46
C LEU A 89 2.02 4.91 6.33
N ASN A 90 3.00 5.59 5.78
CA ASN A 90 3.56 6.81 6.31
C ASN A 90 3.36 7.91 5.27
N MET A 91 2.82 9.04 5.72
CA MET A 91 2.57 10.18 4.85
C MET A 91 3.75 11.15 4.86
N ALA A 92 3.95 11.83 3.73
CA ALA A 92 4.94 12.90 3.57
C ALA A 92 4.41 13.88 2.51
N GLY A 93 3.41 14.68 2.88
CA GLY A 93 2.73 15.58 1.97
C GLY A 93 1.98 14.78 0.90
N SER A 94 2.24 15.07 -0.37
CA SER A 94 1.65 14.33 -1.50
C SER A 94 2.30 12.98 -1.76
N LEU A 95 3.35 12.60 -1.03
CA LEU A 95 3.98 11.28 -1.13
C LEU A 95 3.45 10.35 -0.02
N ILE A 96 3.12 9.12 -0.41
CA ILE A 96 2.77 8.04 0.51
C ILE A 96 3.81 6.94 0.39
N ASN A 97 4.35 6.55 1.54
CA ASN A 97 5.23 5.41 1.68
C ASN A 97 4.47 4.26 2.33
N ALA A 98 4.38 3.13 1.64
CA ALA A 98 3.67 1.94 2.08
C ALA A 98 4.65 0.80 2.36
N ASP A 99 4.84 0.47 3.62
CA ASP A 99 5.57 -0.72 4.05
C ASP A 99 4.58 -1.88 4.14
N VAL A 100 4.86 -2.97 3.43
CA VAL A 100 4.00 -4.15 3.39
C VAL A 100 4.78 -5.42 3.69
N ASN A 101 4.17 -6.28 4.49
CA ASN A 101 4.64 -7.63 4.75
C ASN A 101 3.81 -8.61 3.94
N LEU A 102 4.49 -9.40 3.14
CA LEU A 102 3.93 -10.41 2.27
C LEU A 102 4.47 -11.79 2.66
N ARG A 103 3.73 -12.83 2.32
CA ARG A 103 4.17 -14.22 2.44
C ARG A 103 3.89 -14.95 1.15
N TRP A 104 4.93 -15.47 0.51
CA TRP A 104 4.82 -16.26 -0.70
C TRP A 104 4.69 -17.75 -0.37
N GLN A 105 3.73 -18.43 -1.01
CA GLN A 105 3.41 -19.86 -0.80
C GLN A 105 3.26 -20.25 0.68
N ASN A 106 2.77 -19.32 1.50
CA ASN A 106 2.65 -19.48 2.95
C ASN A 106 3.96 -19.85 3.68
N LYS A 107 5.14 -19.63 3.07
CA LYS A 107 6.44 -20.05 3.61
C LYS A 107 7.48 -18.95 3.64
N ILE A 108 7.57 -18.15 2.58
CA ILE A 108 8.66 -17.18 2.41
C ILE A 108 8.15 -15.79 2.77
N PRO A 109 8.56 -15.22 3.91
CA PRO A 109 8.17 -13.87 4.29
C PRO A 109 8.99 -12.85 3.48
N ILE A 110 8.32 -11.83 2.95
CA ILE A 110 8.86 -10.81 2.06
C ILE A 110 8.45 -9.44 2.60
N GLY A 111 9.41 -8.54 2.80
CA GLY A 111 9.13 -7.14 3.08
C GLY A 111 9.26 -6.31 1.81
N ALA A 112 8.24 -5.54 1.47
CA ALA A 112 8.28 -4.60 0.35
C ALA A 112 7.91 -3.20 0.82
N HIS A 113 8.50 -2.21 0.18
CA HIS A 113 8.23 -0.80 0.38
C HIS A 113 7.78 -0.21 -0.95
N ALA A 114 6.57 0.34 -0.99
CA ALA A 114 6.01 0.95 -2.17
C ALA A 114 5.82 2.45 -1.96
N MET A 115 6.15 3.25 -2.97
CA MET A 115 5.98 4.69 -2.96
C MET A 115 4.88 5.07 -3.94
N PHE A 116 3.98 5.93 -3.48
CA PHE A 116 2.86 6.45 -4.25
C PHE A 116 2.85 7.97 -4.20
N PHE A 117 2.42 8.58 -5.28
CA PHE A 117 2.17 10.02 -5.37
C PHE A 117 0.66 10.26 -5.44
N LEU A 118 0.19 11.19 -4.61
CA LEU A 118 -1.20 11.62 -4.58
C LEU A 118 -1.33 12.97 -5.28
N SER A 119 -2.35 13.09 -6.12
CA SER A 119 -2.72 14.36 -6.71
C SER A 119 -4.23 14.50 -6.75
N TRP A 120 -4.70 15.75 -6.59
CA TRP A 120 -6.11 16.07 -6.68
C TRP A 120 -6.40 16.65 -8.07
N GLU A 121 -7.07 15.86 -8.89
CA GLU A 121 -7.52 16.22 -10.22
C GLU A 121 -9.04 16.23 -10.22
N SER A 122 -9.62 17.32 -9.73
CA SER A 122 -11.08 17.45 -9.52
C SER A 122 -11.88 16.87 -10.70
N PRO A 123 -12.78 15.90 -10.48
CA PRO A 123 -13.34 15.45 -9.20
C PRO A 123 -12.65 14.22 -8.56
N ASN A 124 -11.49 13.81 -9.06
CA ASN A 124 -10.82 12.56 -8.72
C ASN A 124 -9.58 12.79 -7.84
N LEU A 125 -9.39 11.90 -6.86
CA LEU A 125 -8.10 11.70 -6.22
C LEU A 125 -7.33 10.67 -7.06
N VAL A 126 -6.21 11.09 -7.63
CA VAL A 126 -5.35 10.25 -8.46
C VAL A 126 -4.20 9.72 -7.60
N ILE A 127 -4.10 8.41 -7.53
CA ILE A 127 -3.01 7.69 -6.85
C ILE A 127 -2.12 7.08 -7.91
N GLN A 128 -0.90 7.59 -8.03
CA GLN A 128 0.08 7.09 -8.98
C GLN A 128 1.16 6.30 -8.26
N HIS A 129 1.35 5.04 -8.68
CA HIS A 129 2.49 4.24 -8.23
C HIS A 129 3.79 4.81 -8.80
N GLN A 130 4.78 5.02 -7.94
CA GLN A 130 6.09 5.57 -8.32
C GLN A 130 7.14 4.47 -8.37
N SER A 131 7.25 3.68 -7.31
CA SER A 131 8.18 2.57 -7.26
C SER A 131 7.81 1.56 -6.19
N THR A 132 8.31 0.33 -6.32
CA THR A 132 8.30 -0.67 -5.26
C THR A 132 9.72 -1.19 -5.11
N GLN A 133 10.17 -1.36 -3.88
CA GLN A 133 11.46 -1.94 -3.56
C GLN A 133 11.29 -3.08 -2.56
N ILE A 134 12.13 -4.11 -2.69
CA ILE A 134 12.27 -5.20 -1.73
C ILE A 134 13.64 -5.04 -1.10
N LYS A 135 13.68 -4.54 0.13
CA LYS A 135 14.90 -4.03 0.79
C LYS A 135 15.65 -3.01 -0.08
N SER A 136 16.87 -3.30 -0.52
CA SER A 136 17.68 -2.40 -1.35
C SER A 136 17.49 -2.64 -2.85
N LEU A 137 16.71 -3.66 -3.24
CA LEU A 137 16.47 -3.96 -4.64
C LEU A 137 15.20 -3.26 -5.09
N GLN A 138 15.34 -2.27 -5.97
CA GLN A 138 14.19 -1.67 -6.63
C GLN A 138 13.64 -2.66 -7.67
N LEU A 139 12.33 -2.94 -7.60
CA LEU A 139 11.68 -3.78 -8.60
C LEU A 139 11.61 -2.99 -9.92
N PRO A 140 11.99 -3.59 -11.05
CA PRO A 140 11.80 -2.98 -12.35
C PRO A 140 10.31 -2.67 -12.56
N SER A 141 10.00 -1.47 -13.07
CA SER A 141 8.62 -1.04 -13.32
C SER A 141 7.87 -1.99 -14.26
N GLU A 142 8.60 -2.68 -15.14
CA GLU A 142 8.09 -3.71 -16.05
C GLU A 142 7.46 -4.91 -15.33
N TRP A 143 7.95 -5.25 -14.13
CA TRP A 143 7.45 -6.39 -13.36
C TRP A 143 6.19 -6.05 -12.57
N LEU A 144 5.98 -4.77 -12.27
CA LEU A 144 4.88 -4.29 -11.46
C LEU A 144 4.34 -2.97 -12.02
N GLN A 145 3.59 -3.06 -13.11
CA GLN A 145 2.88 -1.93 -13.69
C GLN A 145 1.52 -1.78 -13.01
N MET A 146 1.44 -0.88 -12.04
CA MET A 146 0.16 -0.47 -11.47
C MET A 146 -0.37 0.72 -12.26
N ALA A 147 -1.52 0.55 -12.90
CA ALA A 147 -2.23 1.68 -13.49
C ALA A 147 -2.59 2.70 -12.40
N PRO A 148 -2.56 4.02 -12.71
CA PRO A 148 -3.05 5.03 -11.79
C PRO A 148 -4.46 4.69 -11.32
N VAL A 149 -4.69 4.80 -10.02
CA VAL A 149 -6.00 4.56 -9.42
C VAL A 149 -6.69 5.90 -9.25
N GLU A 150 -7.82 6.07 -9.92
CA GLU A 150 -8.66 7.26 -9.79
C GLU A 150 -9.81 6.96 -8.84
N ILE A 151 -9.86 7.67 -7.71
CA ILE A 151 -10.93 7.55 -6.73
C ILE A 151 -11.83 8.78 -6.86
N PRO A 152 -13.08 8.62 -7.34
CA PRO A 152 -14.02 9.74 -7.44
C PRO A 152 -14.57 10.09 -6.05
N LEU A 153 -13.80 10.82 -5.24
CA LEU A 153 -14.18 11.15 -3.85
C LEU A 153 -15.57 11.81 -3.77
N GLN A 154 -15.96 12.57 -4.80
CA GLN A 154 -17.26 13.22 -4.90
C GLN A 154 -18.45 12.24 -4.87
N SER A 155 -18.30 10.99 -5.35
CA SER A 155 -19.40 10.00 -5.35
C SER A 155 -19.73 9.47 -3.96
N TYR A 156 -18.80 9.60 -3.01
CA TYR A 156 -19.00 9.21 -1.61
C TYR A 156 -19.64 10.31 -0.77
N LEU A 157 -19.81 11.52 -1.33
CA LEU A 157 -20.41 12.65 -0.63
C LEU A 157 -21.91 12.78 -0.93
N PRO A 158 -22.69 13.35 0.01
CA PRO A 158 -24.10 13.67 -0.24
C PRO A 158 -24.25 14.65 -1.41
N LYS A 159 -25.38 14.56 -2.13
CA LYS A 159 -25.68 15.35 -3.35
C LYS A 159 -25.57 16.88 -3.20
N LEU A 160 -25.59 17.41 -1.99
CA LEU A 160 -25.55 18.85 -1.70
C LEU A 160 -24.14 19.35 -1.30
N ILE A 161 -23.14 18.47 -1.23
CA ILE A 161 -21.78 18.79 -0.79
C ILE A 161 -20.80 18.45 -1.90
N GLY A 162 -20.01 19.44 -2.32
CA GLY A 162 -18.93 19.29 -3.28
C GLY A 162 -17.56 19.31 -2.60
N ILE A 163 -16.53 18.78 -3.25
CA ILE A 163 -15.14 18.98 -2.85
C ILE A 163 -14.65 20.29 -3.46
N LYS A 164 -14.11 21.17 -2.61
CA LYS A 164 -13.45 22.41 -3.01
C LYS A 164 -12.00 22.14 -3.38
N ASN A 165 -11.28 21.45 -2.51
CA ASN A 165 -9.86 21.15 -2.67
C ASN A 165 -9.46 19.98 -1.76
N VAL A 166 -8.33 19.34 -2.08
CA VAL A 166 -7.67 18.38 -1.20
C VAL A 166 -6.25 18.86 -0.95
N VAL A 167 -5.89 18.99 0.32
CA VAL A 167 -4.56 19.41 0.76
C VAL A 167 -3.87 18.21 1.40
N PHE A 168 -2.69 17.89 0.89
CA PHE A 168 -1.86 16.82 1.43
C PHE A 168 -0.82 17.42 2.38
N GLU A 169 -0.98 17.16 3.68
CA GLU A 169 -0.03 17.53 4.71
C GLU A 169 0.86 16.34 5.08
N ASP A 170 1.93 16.58 5.84
CA ASP A 170 2.88 15.54 6.24
C ASP A 170 2.24 14.35 6.97
N LYS A 171 1.17 14.56 7.75
CA LYS A 171 0.51 13.51 8.55
C LYS A 171 -1.00 13.46 8.42
N ALA A 172 -1.54 14.20 7.45
CA ALA A 172 -2.98 14.27 7.25
C ALA A 172 -3.36 14.67 5.83
N ILE A 173 -4.49 14.15 5.37
CA ILE A 173 -5.16 14.62 4.16
C ILE A 173 -6.34 15.47 4.61
N VAL A 174 -6.36 16.74 4.17
CA VAL A 174 -7.45 17.67 4.47
C VAL A 174 -8.30 17.83 3.22
N VAL A 175 -9.53 17.30 3.28
CA VAL A 175 -10.53 17.48 2.23
C VAL A 175 -11.39 18.69 2.59
N GLN A 176 -11.24 19.76 1.82
CA GLN A 176 -12.05 20.96 1.95
C GLN A 176 -13.34 20.79 1.15
N LEU A 177 -14.47 20.99 1.83
CA LEU A 177 -15.79 20.83 1.26
C LEU A 177 -16.40 22.20 0.91
N LYS A 178 -17.38 22.19 0.03
CA LYS A 178 -18.23 23.34 -0.30
C LYS A 178 -19.69 22.89 -0.39
N ALA A 179 -20.62 23.76 -0.06
CA ALA A 179 -22.02 23.54 -0.42
C ALA A 179 -22.16 23.68 -1.95
N LEU A 180 -22.88 22.77 -2.58
CA LEU A 180 -23.32 22.93 -3.96
C LEU A 180 -24.49 23.93 -3.93
N GLN A 181 -24.26 25.12 -4.48
CA GLN A 181 -25.28 26.16 -4.68
C GLN A 181 -25.99 25.94 -6.01
#